data_AF-A0A9E3VYA4-F1
#
_entry.id   AF-A0A9E3VYA4-F1
#
_cell.length_a   1.000
_cell.length_b   1.000
_cell.length_c   1.000
_cell.angle_alpha   90.00
_cell.angle_beta   90.00
_cell.angle_gamma   90.00
#
_symmetry.space_group_name_H-M   'P 1'
#
loop_
_entity.id
_entity.type
_entity.pdbx_description
1 polymer ?
#
loop_
_entity_poly.entity_id
_entity_poly.type
_entity_poly.pdbx_seq_one_letter_code
_entity_poly.pdbx_strand_id
1 'polypeptide(L)'
;MFSKFWIILTTVFGLAVGSLLPVEAQEFIAPGCDIPALLEHQQEHAARLDNLAEIIDADLDKALEELYITGIAYQSLAIECGFLRLDEAVTEHMEEHQDTETVTLSDDEHHDTADQAAAVERALAVGDPVSGERLFNTIQPEAGFACATCHRVDTTERLIGPGLLGVGSPMHDPSEHAMANDNGMAGMSMGGDNHDSNTDNTDEMMMPMPMQTDPVEYLRTSILDPNAFIVPGFPDNLMPKNFGEIFTEDEINDLIAYLLTLE
;
A
#
# COMPACT_ATOMS: atom_id res chain seq x y z
N MET A 1 -3.25 -19.68 -83.97
CA MET A 1 -2.43 -20.55 -84.84
C MET A 1 -1.02 -19.96 -84.92
N PHE A 2 -0.05 -20.68 -84.35
CA PHE A 2 1.40 -20.76 -84.62
C PHE A 2 2.11 -19.52 -85.22
N SER A 3 3.16 -18.97 -84.58
CA SER A 3 4.58 -19.43 -84.69
C SER A 3 5.43 -18.18 -85.05
N LYS A 4 6.65 -17.85 -84.59
CA LYS A 4 7.73 -18.55 -83.85
C LYS A 4 8.82 -17.51 -83.51
N PHE A 5 9.58 -17.81 -82.45
CA PHE A 5 11.03 -17.60 -82.27
C PHE A 5 11.60 -16.18 -82.17
N TRP A 6 12.06 -15.84 -80.95
CA TRP A 6 13.34 -15.16 -80.79
C TRP A 6 14.08 -15.62 -79.51
N ILE A 7 15.18 -16.33 -79.79
CA ILE A 7 16.51 -16.23 -79.17
C ILE A 7 16.69 -16.50 -77.66
N ILE A 8 17.46 -17.58 -77.47
CA ILE A 8 18.20 -18.03 -76.30
C ILE A 8 19.15 -16.92 -75.81
N LEU A 9 19.03 -16.52 -74.54
CA LEU A 9 20.16 -15.96 -73.80
C LEU A 9 20.23 -16.63 -72.43
N THR A 10 21.23 -17.50 -72.30
CA THR A 10 21.65 -18.15 -71.07
C THR A 10 22.31 -17.14 -70.15
N THR A 11 21.60 -16.74 -69.10
CA THR A 11 22.21 -16.17 -67.90
C THR A 11 21.87 -17.08 -66.73
N VAL A 12 22.87 -17.87 -66.35
CA VAL A 12 22.94 -18.60 -65.09
C VAL A 12 22.94 -17.55 -63.98
N PHE A 13 21.77 -17.26 -63.41
CA PHE A 13 21.69 -16.57 -62.13
C PHE A 13 21.68 -17.63 -61.03
N GLY A 14 22.78 -17.66 -60.28
CA GLY A 14 23.00 -18.60 -59.21
C GLY A 14 21.86 -18.58 -58.20
N LEU A 15 21.43 -19.78 -57.85
CA LEU A 15 20.65 -20.11 -56.67
C LEU A 15 21.30 -19.46 -55.43
N ALA A 16 20.70 -18.41 -54.92
CA ALA A 16 20.69 -18.13 -53.50
C ALA A 16 19.23 -18.30 -53.05
N VAL A 17 18.82 -19.55 -52.88
CA VAL A 17 17.65 -19.86 -52.05
C VAL A 17 18.11 -19.56 -50.63
N GLY A 18 18.04 -18.29 -50.25
CA GLY A 18 18.01 -17.92 -48.85
C GLY A 18 16.75 -18.55 -48.30
N SER A 19 16.93 -19.65 -47.58
CA SER A 19 15.88 -20.28 -46.78
C SER A 19 15.37 -19.24 -45.79
N LEU A 20 14.38 -18.46 -46.20
CA LEU A 20 13.39 -17.91 -45.29
C LEU A 20 12.65 -19.13 -44.76
N LEU A 21 13.22 -19.74 -43.72
CA LEU A 21 12.41 -20.50 -42.79
C LEU A 21 11.33 -19.51 -42.34
N PRO A 22 10.03 -19.85 -42.42
CA PRO A 22 9.08 -19.12 -41.62
C PRO A 22 9.59 -19.25 -40.19
N VAL A 23 9.95 -18.13 -39.57
CA VAL A 23 9.92 -18.06 -38.11
C VAL A 23 8.44 -18.24 -37.82
N GLU A 24 8.04 -19.48 -37.59
CA GLU A 24 6.84 -19.78 -36.85
C GLU A 24 7.02 -19.04 -35.53
N ALA A 25 6.38 -17.87 -35.42
CA ALA A 25 6.02 -17.33 -34.14
C ALA A 25 5.22 -18.45 -33.49
N GLN A 26 5.89 -19.24 -32.67
CA GLN A 26 5.25 -20.22 -31.83
C GLN A 26 4.34 -19.40 -30.94
N GLU A 27 3.07 -19.27 -31.32
CA GLU A 27 2.02 -18.82 -30.44
C GLU A 27 2.03 -19.80 -29.27
N PHE A 28 2.75 -19.43 -28.21
CA PHE A 28 2.55 -20.00 -26.89
C PHE A 28 1.18 -19.49 -26.41
N ILE A 29 0.12 -20.03 -27.01
CA ILE A 29 -1.21 -19.91 -26.43
C ILE A 29 -1.10 -20.66 -25.11
N ALA A 30 -1.22 -19.93 -24.00
CA ALA A 30 -1.24 -20.54 -22.69
C ALA A 30 -2.30 -21.67 -22.70
N PRO A 31 -1.96 -22.90 -22.26
CA PRO A 31 -2.93 -23.97 -22.19
C PRO A 31 -4.07 -23.55 -21.25
N GLY A 32 -5.20 -23.12 -21.81
CA GLY A 32 -6.36 -22.64 -21.04
C GLY A 32 -7.07 -21.39 -21.61
N CYS A 33 -6.46 -20.63 -22.52
CA CYS A 33 -7.12 -19.45 -23.09
C CYS A 33 -8.03 -19.83 -24.28
N ASP A 34 -9.35 -19.76 -24.08
CA ASP A 34 -10.35 -19.87 -25.15
C ASP A 34 -10.47 -18.52 -25.86
N ILE A 35 -9.85 -18.38 -27.03
CA ILE A 35 -9.76 -17.11 -27.77
C ILE A 35 -11.15 -16.57 -28.21
N PRO A 36 -12.08 -17.39 -28.74
CA PRO A 36 -13.45 -16.97 -28.95
C PRO A 36 -14.13 -16.41 -27.69
N ALA A 37 -14.02 -17.11 -26.55
CA ALA A 37 -14.64 -16.67 -25.29
C ALA A 37 -13.98 -15.39 -24.76
N LEU A 38 -12.66 -15.28 -24.87
CA LEU A 38 -11.88 -14.08 -24.56
C LEU A 38 -12.41 -12.86 -25.31
N LEU A 39 -12.63 -13.01 -26.63
CA LEU A 39 -13.11 -11.93 -27.48
C LEU A 39 -14.56 -11.54 -27.15
N GLU A 40 -15.40 -12.52 -26.82
CA GLU A 40 -16.77 -12.27 -26.37
C GLU A 40 -16.81 -11.49 -25.04
N HIS A 41 -15.99 -11.89 -24.06
CA HIS A 41 -15.89 -11.19 -22.77
C HIS A 41 -15.30 -9.79 -22.92
N GLN A 42 -14.28 -9.63 -23.77
CA GLN A 42 -13.71 -8.32 -24.13
C GLN A 42 -14.78 -7.38 -24.70
N GLN A 43 -15.64 -7.88 -25.58
CA GLN A 43 -16.73 -7.09 -26.18
C GLN A 43 -17.80 -6.71 -25.14
N GLU A 44 -18.14 -7.61 -24.22
CA GLU A 44 -19.07 -7.31 -23.13
C GLU A 44 -18.54 -6.19 -22.22
N HIS A 45 -17.26 -6.25 -21.85
CA HIS A 45 -16.62 -5.20 -21.06
C HIS A 45 -16.51 -3.87 -21.81
N ALA A 46 -16.22 -3.90 -23.12
CA ALA A 46 -16.26 -2.70 -23.95
C ALA A 46 -17.66 -2.06 -23.97
N ALA A 47 -18.71 -2.87 -24.12
CA ALA A 47 -20.08 -2.40 -24.16
C ALA A 47 -20.53 -1.71 -22.86
N ARG A 48 -19.95 -2.07 -21.70
CA ARG A 48 -20.21 -1.38 -20.43
C ARG A 48 -19.76 0.08 -20.44
N LEU A 49 -18.75 0.41 -21.24
CA LEU A 49 -18.21 1.76 -21.33
C LEU A 49 -18.75 2.56 -22.54
N ASP A 50 -19.60 1.97 -23.39
CA ASP A 50 -20.15 2.62 -24.59
C ASP A 50 -20.88 3.95 -24.28
N ASN A 51 -21.49 4.04 -23.10
CA ASN A 51 -22.22 5.23 -22.65
C ASN A 51 -21.51 5.98 -21.50
N LEU A 52 -20.20 5.76 -21.29
CA LEU A 52 -19.48 6.32 -20.16
C LEU A 52 -19.62 7.85 -20.07
N ALA A 53 -19.58 8.55 -21.20
CA ALA A 53 -19.76 10.00 -21.24
C ALA A 53 -21.12 10.46 -20.70
N GLU A 54 -22.20 9.75 -21.01
CA GLU A 54 -23.55 10.05 -20.50
C GLU A 54 -23.65 9.74 -18.99
N ILE A 55 -22.96 8.68 -18.53
CA ILE A 55 -22.88 8.35 -17.09
C ILE A 55 -22.11 9.43 -16.34
N ILE A 56 -20.98 9.91 -16.87
CA ILE A 56 -20.21 11.02 -16.27
C ILE A 56 -21.07 12.27 -16.08
N ASP A 57 -21.83 12.64 -17.12
CA ASP A 57 -22.70 13.82 -17.07
C ASP A 57 -23.85 13.68 -16.06
N ALA A 58 -24.28 12.45 -15.78
CA ALA A 58 -25.37 12.16 -14.84
C ALA A 58 -24.89 11.96 -13.39
N ASP A 59 -23.80 11.21 -13.21
CA ASP A 59 -23.26 10.75 -11.93
C ASP A 59 -21.78 10.32 -12.10
N LEU A 60 -20.87 11.21 -11.69
CA LEU A 60 -19.43 10.97 -11.79
C LEU A 60 -18.97 9.78 -10.96
N ASP A 61 -19.47 9.62 -9.73
CA ASP A 61 -19.04 8.55 -8.83
C ASP A 61 -19.40 7.19 -9.42
N LYS A 62 -20.60 7.08 -10.00
CA LYS A 62 -21.02 5.89 -10.72
C LYS A 62 -20.19 5.64 -11.98
N ALA A 63 -19.80 6.68 -12.72
CA ALA A 63 -18.94 6.53 -13.89
C ALA A 63 -17.55 5.99 -13.49
N LEU A 64 -16.98 6.51 -12.41
CA LEU A 64 -15.70 6.05 -11.86
C LEU A 64 -15.78 4.61 -11.36
N GLU A 65 -16.88 4.24 -10.69
CA GLU A 65 -17.15 2.86 -10.26
C GLU A 65 -17.20 1.90 -11.47
N GLU A 66 -17.96 2.24 -12.52
CA GLU A 66 -18.05 1.43 -13.75
C GLU A 66 -16.70 1.29 -14.45
N LEU A 67 -15.91 2.37 -14.50
CA LEU A 67 -14.56 2.37 -15.07
C LEU A 67 -13.63 1.44 -14.27
N TYR A 68 -13.65 1.54 -12.93
CA TYR A 68 -12.83 0.73 -12.04
C TYR A 68 -13.16 -0.76 -12.14
N ILE A 69 -14.44 -1.12 -12.08
CA ILE A 69 -14.89 -2.52 -12.20
C ILE A 69 -14.52 -3.08 -13.58
N THR A 70 -14.68 -2.29 -14.63
CA THR A 70 -14.31 -2.72 -15.99
C THR A 70 -12.80 -2.92 -16.13
N GLY A 71 -11.98 -2.08 -15.49
CA GLY A 71 -10.53 -2.25 -15.40
C GLY A 71 -10.12 -3.58 -14.74
N ILE A 72 -10.70 -3.90 -13.59
CA ILE A 72 -10.47 -5.19 -12.90
C ILE A 72 -10.86 -6.37 -13.78
N ALA A 73 -11.97 -6.26 -14.52
CA ALA A 73 -12.43 -7.31 -15.41
C ALA A 73 -11.41 -7.59 -16.54
N TYR A 74 -10.83 -6.53 -17.13
CA TYR A 74 -9.77 -6.67 -18.13
C TYR A 74 -8.48 -7.29 -17.59
N GLN A 75 -8.07 -6.91 -16.38
CA GLN A 75 -6.92 -7.52 -15.71
C GLN A 75 -7.16 -9.02 -15.47
N SER A 76 -8.35 -9.37 -14.97
CA SER A 76 -8.74 -10.76 -14.70
C SER A 76 -8.73 -11.59 -15.98
N LEU A 77 -9.29 -11.04 -17.06
CA LEU A 77 -9.35 -11.67 -18.37
C LEU A 77 -7.94 -11.93 -18.96
N ALA A 78 -6.99 -11.01 -18.73
CA ALA A 78 -5.60 -11.21 -19.15
C ALA A 78 -4.90 -12.35 -18.38
N ILE A 79 -5.11 -12.41 -17.06
CA ILE A 79 -4.55 -13.47 -16.20
C ILE A 79 -5.13 -14.84 -16.55
N GLU A 80 -6.44 -14.93 -16.77
CA GLU A 80 -7.11 -16.15 -17.22
C GLU A 80 -6.53 -16.68 -18.54
N CYS A 81 -6.10 -15.77 -19.42
CA CYS A 81 -5.43 -16.11 -20.66
C CYS A 81 -3.90 -16.31 -20.55
N GLY A 82 -3.37 -16.37 -19.33
CA GLY A 82 -2.00 -16.77 -19.04
C GLY A 82 -1.00 -15.60 -18.94
N PHE A 83 -1.47 -14.36 -18.76
CA PHE A 83 -0.60 -13.24 -18.47
C PHE A 83 -0.05 -13.33 -17.04
N LEU A 84 1.28 -13.44 -16.90
CA LEU A 84 1.95 -13.63 -15.59
C LEU A 84 2.97 -12.53 -15.26
N ARG A 85 3.25 -11.58 -16.18
CA ARG A 85 4.24 -10.50 -15.99
C ARG A 85 3.60 -9.27 -15.35
N LEU A 86 2.96 -9.45 -14.20
CA LEU A 86 2.20 -8.39 -13.52
C LEU A 86 3.12 -7.26 -13.05
N ASP A 87 4.29 -7.59 -12.52
CA ASP A 87 5.32 -6.67 -12.05
C ASP A 87 5.84 -5.76 -13.16
N GLU A 88 6.16 -6.33 -14.32
CA GLU A 88 6.63 -5.58 -15.48
C GLU A 88 5.53 -4.68 -16.05
N ALA A 89 4.29 -5.16 -16.17
CA ALA A 89 3.18 -4.35 -16.65
C ALA A 89 2.81 -3.20 -15.72
N VAL A 90 2.90 -3.40 -14.39
CA VAL A 90 2.70 -2.33 -13.42
C VAL A 90 3.80 -1.28 -13.56
N THR A 91 5.06 -1.72 -13.71
CA THR A 91 6.19 -0.81 -13.91
C THR A 91 6.03 0.01 -15.19
N GLU A 92 5.69 -0.63 -16.31
CA GLU A 92 5.42 0.05 -17.59
C GLU A 92 4.26 1.05 -17.48
N HIS A 93 3.17 0.69 -16.81
CA HIS A 93 2.02 1.58 -16.59
C HIS A 93 2.40 2.81 -15.72
N MET A 94 3.25 2.61 -14.70
CA MET A 94 3.75 3.70 -13.87
C MET A 94 4.67 4.65 -14.65
N GLU A 95 5.48 4.13 -15.57
CA GLU A 95 6.36 4.93 -16.44
C GLU A 95 5.55 5.72 -17.49
N GLU A 96 4.45 5.17 -18.03
CA GLU A 96 3.59 5.84 -19.00
C GLU A 96 2.87 7.08 -18.42
N HIS A 97 2.64 7.11 -17.10
CA HIS A 97 2.01 8.23 -16.41
C HIS A 97 2.98 9.19 -15.70
N GLN A 98 4.29 9.06 -15.90
CA GLN A 98 5.27 10.01 -15.36
C GLN A 98 5.32 11.37 -16.10
N ASP A 99 4.61 11.51 -17.22
CA ASP A 99 4.53 12.77 -17.95
C ASP A 99 3.14 13.40 -17.83
N THR A 100 3.10 14.54 -17.13
CA THR A 100 2.03 15.58 -17.08
C THR A 100 1.16 15.58 -15.82
N GLU A 101 1.68 16.08 -14.70
CA GLU A 101 1.36 17.42 -14.19
C GLU A 101 2.27 17.69 -12.99
N THR A 102 3.37 18.41 -13.20
CA THR A 102 3.96 19.22 -12.13
C THR A 102 2.95 20.30 -11.77
N VAL A 103 1.97 19.93 -10.95
CA VAL A 103 1.21 20.88 -10.17
C VAL A 103 2.17 21.43 -9.14
N THR A 104 2.79 22.56 -9.45
CA THR A 104 3.37 23.43 -8.42
C THR A 104 2.22 24.04 -7.62
N LEU A 105 1.63 23.27 -6.71
CA LEU A 105 0.87 23.80 -5.59
C LEU A 105 1.84 23.87 -4.41
N SER A 106 2.30 25.10 -4.15
CA SER A 106 2.80 25.61 -2.87
C SER A 106 3.66 24.68 -2.00
N ASP A 107 4.98 24.82 -2.13
CA ASP A 107 6.00 25.03 -1.08
C ASP A 107 5.78 24.63 0.41
N ASP A 108 5.06 23.55 0.77
CA ASP A 108 5.06 23.09 2.18
C ASP A 108 5.01 21.57 2.45
N GLU A 109 4.95 20.68 1.46
CA GLU A 109 5.08 19.22 1.71
C GLU A 109 6.16 18.62 0.79
N HIS A 110 7.42 18.80 1.19
CA HIS A 110 8.56 18.04 0.67
C HIS A 110 9.12 17.15 1.79
N HIS A 111 8.32 16.18 2.20
CA HIS A 111 8.74 14.89 2.72
C HIS A 111 7.82 13.85 2.05
N ASP A 112 8.17 12.57 2.04
CA ASP A 112 7.23 11.42 1.90
C ASP A 112 7.54 10.39 0.80
N THR A 113 7.95 10.71 -0.44
CA THR A 113 8.15 9.59 -1.41
C THR A 113 9.37 8.73 -1.09
N ALA A 114 10.43 9.32 -0.55
CA ALA A 114 11.63 8.59 -0.13
C ALA A 114 11.46 7.90 1.23
N ASP A 115 10.70 8.52 2.14
CA ASP A 115 10.49 8.00 3.49
C ASP A 115 9.50 6.83 3.47
N GLN A 116 8.45 6.90 2.65
CA GLN A 116 7.49 5.81 2.47
C GLN A 116 8.14 4.59 1.80
N ALA A 117 9.01 4.80 0.81
CA ALA A 117 9.76 3.71 0.18
C ALA A 117 10.70 3.03 1.19
N ALA A 118 11.35 3.80 2.06
CA ALA A 118 12.17 3.27 3.14
C ALA A 118 11.33 2.59 4.22
N ALA A 119 10.10 3.03 4.47
CA ALA A 119 9.15 2.39 5.38
C ALA A 119 8.71 1.02 4.88
N VAL A 120 8.38 0.90 3.59
CA VAL A 120 8.03 -0.37 2.96
C VAL A 120 9.23 -1.34 2.94
N GLU A 121 10.44 -0.85 2.66
CA GLU A 121 11.64 -1.70 2.72
C GLU A 121 11.89 -2.22 4.14
N ARG A 122 11.76 -1.35 5.16
CA ARG A 122 11.86 -1.74 6.58
C ARG A 122 10.79 -2.76 6.96
N ALA A 123 9.55 -2.56 6.54
CA ALA A 123 8.44 -3.47 6.79
C ALA A 123 8.73 -4.87 6.24
N LEU A 124 9.12 -4.95 4.96
CA LEU A 124 9.43 -6.21 4.28
C LEU A 124 10.67 -6.93 4.84
N ALA A 125 11.59 -6.19 5.48
CA ALA A 125 12.72 -6.77 6.19
C ALA A 125 12.32 -7.42 7.53
N VAL A 126 11.17 -7.04 8.10
CA VAL A 126 10.65 -7.58 9.37
C VAL A 126 9.68 -8.73 9.11
N GLY A 127 8.69 -8.55 8.23
CA GLY A 127 7.61 -9.52 7.99
C GLY A 127 6.75 -9.17 6.78
N ASP A 128 5.58 -9.79 6.67
CA ASP A 128 4.59 -9.54 5.62
C ASP A 128 3.52 -8.53 6.07
N PRO A 129 3.53 -7.28 5.57
CA PRO A 129 2.56 -6.25 5.97
C PRO A 129 1.12 -6.59 5.57
N VAL A 130 0.90 -7.38 4.51
CA VAL A 130 -0.46 -7.80 4.10
C VAL A 130 -1.04 -8.82 5.09
N SER A 131 -0.18 -9.72 5.58
CA SER A 131 -0.55 -10.65 6.64
C SER A 131 -0.76 -9.93 7.98
N GLY A 132 0.06 -8.91 8.27
CA GLY A 132 -0.08 -8.04 9.43
C GLY A 132 -1.40 -7.28 9.44
N GLU A 133 -1.78 -6.67 8.32
CA GLU A 133 -3.06 -5.98 8.17
C GLU A 133 -4.24 -6.92 8.48
N ARG A 134 -4.19 -8.14 7.93
CA ARG A 134 -5.22 -9.15 8.19
C ARG A 134 -5.30 -9.49 9.68
N LEU A 135 -4.17 -9.69 10.35
CA LEU A 135 -4.12 -9.97 11.79
C LEU A 135 -4.66 -8.79 12.61
N PHE A 136 -4.30 -7.56 12.24
CA PHE A 136 -4.73 -6.33 12.89
C PHE A 136 -6.25 -6.17 12.87
N ASN A 137 -6.89 -6.56 11.76
CA ASN A 137 -8.32 -6.45 11.54
C ASN A 137 -9.12 -7.69 11.96
N THR A 138 -8.45 -8.80 12.33
CA THR A 138 -9.12 -10.05 12.70
C THR A 138 -9.32 -10.15 14.21
N ILE A 139 -10.51 -10.59 14.62
CA ILE A 139 -10.80 -10.88 16.03
C ILE A 139 -9.98 -12.10 16.45
N GLN A 140 -9.11 -11.92 17.44
CA GLN A 140 -8.33 -13.00 18.02
C GLN A 140 -9.20 -13.77 19.02
N PRO A 141 -9.49 -15.07 18.82
CA PRO A 141 -10.43 -15.81 19.67
C PRO A 141 -10.06 -15.80 21.16
N GLU A 142 -8.77 -15.83 21.47
CA GLU A 142 -8.21 -15.85 22.81
C GLU A 142 -8.27 -14.47 23.50
N ALA A 143 -8.23 -13.38 22.73
CA ALA A 143 -8.34 -12.01 23.24
C ALA A 143 -9.80 -11.51 23.23
N GLY A 144 -10.61 -11.93 22.25
CA GLY A 144 -12.00 -11.54 22.05
C GLY A 144 -12.22 -10.26 21.25
N PHE A 145 -11.16 -9.67 20.66
CA PHE A 145 -11.23 -8.46 19.82
C PHE A 145 -10.09 -8.42 18.80
N ALA A 146 -10.21 -7.51 17.84
CA ALA A 146 -9.16 -7.15 16.87
C ALA A 146 -8.43 -5.89 17.32
N CYS A 147 -7.20 -5.67 16.86
CA CYS A 147 -6.44 -4.45 17.14
C CYS A 147 -7.19 -3.20 16.64
N ALA A 148 -7.83 -3.31 15.47
CA ALA A 148 -8.68 -2.28 14.86
C ALA A 148 -9.92 -1.89 15.71
N THR A 149 -10.28 -2.69 16.72
CA THR A 149 -11.36 -2.32 17.65
C THR A 149 -10.94 -1.16 18.56
N CYS A 150 -9.65 -1.01 18.82
CA CYS A 150 -9.11 -0.02 19.75
C CYS A 150 -8.28 1.07 19.09
N HIS A 151 -7.66 0.76 17.95
CA HIS A 151 -6.71 1.63 17.26
C HIS A 151 -7.20 2.03 15.87
N ARG A 152 -6.97 3.29 15.53
CA ARG A 152 -7.13 3.81 14.16
C ARG A 152 -5.77 3.80 13.47
N VAL A 153 -5.75 3.52 12.18
CA VAL A 153 -4.50 3.43 11.39
C VAL A 153 -4.30 4.62 10.46
N ASP A 154 -5.35 5.40 10.26
CA ASP A 154 -5.47 6.52 9.33
C ASP A 154 -5.46 7.89 10.03
N THR A 155 -5.28 7.91 11.35
CA THR A 155 -5.25 9.13 12.16
C THR A 155 -4.50 8.92 13.47
N THR A 156 -4.04 10.01 14.09
CA THR A 156 -3.52 10.06 15.45
C THR A 156 -4.63 10.22 16.50
N GLU A 157 -5.89 10.42 16.06
CA GLU A 157 -7.04 10.58 16.94
C GLU A 157 -7.32 9.35 17.81
N ARG A 158 -7.66 9.61 19.07
CA ARG A 158 -8.03 8.58 20.05
C ARG A 158 -9.35 7.89 19.66
N LEU A 159 -9.35 6.55 19.71
CA LEU A 159 -10.57 5.73 19.69
C LEU A 159 -10.85 5.15 21.08
N ILE A 160 -10.15 4.08 21.42
CA ILE A 160 -10.05 3.54 22.79
C ILE A 160 -8.58 3.66 23.20
N GLY A 161 -7.70 3.15 22.34
CA GLY A 161 -6.26 3.42 22.33
C GLY A 161 -5.88 4.62 21.46
N PRO A 162 -4.58 4.97 21.40
CA PRO A 162 -4.06 6.01 20.53
C PRO A 162 -4.24 5.67 19.05
N GLY A 163 -4.31 6.69 18.20
CA GLY A 163 -4.17 6.52 16.76
C GLY A 163 -2.75 6.08 16.41
N LEU A 164 -2.60 5.39 15.28
CA LEU A 164 -1.36 4.73 14.87
C LEU A 164 -0.77 5.31 13.58
N LEU A 165 -1.35 6.38 13.04
CA LEU A 165 -0.74 7.09 11.92
C LEU A 165 0.66 7.60 12.30
N GLY A 166 1.65 7.33 11.46
CA GLY A 166 3.06 7.70 11.69
C GLY A 166 3.80 6.85 12.71
N VAL A 167 3.18 5.82 13.33
CA VAL A 167 3.78 5.06 14.44
C VAL A 167 5.06 4.31 14.04
N GLY A 168 5.19 3.99 12.75
CA GLY A 168 6.34 3.34 12.15
C GLY A 168 7.54 4.26 11.87
N SER A 169 7.38 5.58 12.05
CA SER A 169 8.43 6.55 11.75
C SER A 169 9.53 6.54 12.83
N PRO A 170 10.83 6.56 12.46
CA PRO A 170 11.94 6.75 13.40
C PRO A 170 11.90 8.09 14.14
N MET A 171 11.14 9.06 13.63
CA MET A 171 10.96 10.38 14.22
C MET A 171 9.66 10.49 15.01
N HIS A 172 8.90 9.39 15.13
CA HIS A 172 7.63 9.39 15.84
C HIS A 172 7.83 9.69 17.34
N ASP A 173 7.16 10.73 17.85
CA ASP A 173 7.05 11.00 19.27
C ASP A 173 5.70 10.46 19.80
N PRO A 174 5.68 9.38 20.61
CA PRO A 174 4.44 8.84 21.14
C PRO A 174 3.68 9.81 22.06
N SER A 175 4.30 10.90 22.52
CA SER A 175 3.65 11.93 23.33
C SER A 175 2.68 12.80 22.51
N GLU A 176 2.81 12.85 21.19
CA GLU A 176 1.91 13.60 20.30
C GLU A 176 0.49 13.01 20.29
N HIS A 177 0.36 11.71 20.55
CA HIS A 177 -0.93 11.01 20.68
C HIS A 177 -1.69 11.33 21.96
N ALA A 178 -1.05 11.98 22.95
CA ALA A 178 -1.66 12.26 24.25
C ALA A 178 -2.78 13.31 24.18
N MET A 179 -2.77 14.17 23.16
CA MET A 179 -3.58 15.40 23.12
C MET A 179 -4.68 15.38 22.05
N ALA A 180 -4.80 14.30 21.26
CA ALA A 180 -5.68 14.25 20.09
C ALA A 180 -7.19 14.19 20.40
N ASN A 181 -7.63 14.50 21.63
CA ASN A 181 -9.05 14.74 21.94
C ASN A 181 -9.25 15.53 23.25
N ASP A 182 -8.77 16.77 23.31
CA ASP A 182 -9.38 17.82 24.13
C ASP A 182 -10.40 18.59 23.27
N ASN A 183 -11.63 18.09 23.26
CA ASN A 183 -12.80 18.94 23.00
C ASN A 183 -13.68 18.93 24.26
N GLY A 184 -13.10 19.32 25.39
CA GLY A 184 -13.76 19.12 26.69
C GLY A 184 -13.21 19.90 27.88
N MET A 185 -12.97 21.20 27.75
CA MET A 185 -12.97 22.18 28.87
C MET A 185 -12.04 21.85 30.06
N ALA A 186 -10.72 21.98 29.89
CA ALA A 186 -9.80 22.17 30.99
C ALA A 186 -8.57 23.01 30.59
N GLY A 187 -8.78 24.27 30.21
CA GLY A 187 -7.67 25.14 29.79
C GLY A 187 -7.91 26.65 29.83
N MET A 188 -8.97 27.14 30.47
CA MET A 188 -9.02 28.56 30.86
C MET A 188 -8.23 28.73 32.17
N SER A 189 -6.90 28.67 32.10
CA SER A 189 -6.05 29.17 33.19
C SER A 189 -5.27 30.38 32.68
N MET A 190 -5.60 31.50 33.31
CA MET A 190 -5.18 32.86 33.01
C MET A 190 -3.66 32.99 32.93
N GLY A 191 -3.20 33.77 31.95
CA GLY A 191 -1.87 34.36 31.97
C GLY A 191 -1.64 35.10 33.29
N GLY A 192 -0.59 34.71 33.98
CA GLY A 192 -0.09 35.35 35.18
C GLY A 192 1.42 35.17 35.21
N ASP A 193 2.14 36.17 34.74
CA ASP A 193 3.55 36.33 35.03
C ASP A 193 3.77 36.22 36.54
N ASN A 194 4.62 35.30 36.97
CA ASN A 194 5.45 35.49 38.15
C ASN A 194 6.67 34.56 38.10
N HIS A 195 7.80 35.22 37.87
CA HIS A 195 9.13 34.80 38.23
C HIS A 195 9.17 34.35 39.70
N ASP A 196 9.53 33.09 39.97
CA ASP A 196 10.41 32.82 41.11
C ASP A 196 11.19 31.52 40.97
N SER A 197 12.41 31.59 41.45
CA SER A 197 13.47 30.60 41.37
C SER A 197 13.32 29.46 42.36
N ASN A 198 13.60 28.25 41.86
CA ASN A 198 14.22 27.13 42.58
C ASN A 198 13.47 26.56 43.79
N THR A 199 12.82 25.40 43.60
CA THR A 199 12.76 24.36 44.64
C THR A 199 13.24 23.03 44.07
N ASP A 200 14.34 22.61 44.69
CA ASP A 200 15.08 21.38 44.57
C ASP A 200 14.26 20.18 45.10
N ASN A 201 14.46 19.01 44.49
CA ASN A 201 14.06 17.66 44.89
C ASN A 201 12.57 17.22 44.78
N THR A 202 12.23 16.65 43.62
CA THR A 202 11.90 15.22 43.52
C THR A 202 12.50 14.66 42.22
N ASP A 203 13.79 14.33 42.26
CA ASP A 203 14.36 13.31 41.39
C ASP A 203 13.74 11.96 41.82
N GLU A 204 12.74 11.50 41.07
CA GLU A 204 12.61 10.11 40.58
C GLU A 204 11.27 9.91 39.85
N MET A 205 11.37 9.41 38.61
CA MET A 205 10.33 8.77 37.78
C MET A 205 9.39 9.65 36.96
N MET A 206 9.95 10.37 35.99
CA MET A 206 9.42 10.32 34.63
C MET A 206 10.65 10.36 33.72
N MET A 207 11.05 9.21 33.14
CA MET A 207 12.16 9.25 32.19
C MET A 207 11.72 10.12 31.02
N PRO A 208 12.47 11.19 30.67
CA PRO A 208 12.26 11.87 29.40
C PRO A 208 12.47 10.82 28.31
N MET A 209 11.46 10.69 27.45
CA MET A 209 11.41 9.66 26.41
C MET A 209 12.68 9.70 25.56
N PRO A 210 13.40 8.58 25.41
CA PRO A 210 14.39 8.51 24.35
C PRO A 210 13.64 8.69 23.03
N MET A 211 14.10 9.59 22.15
CA MET A 211 13.83 9.45 20.71
C MET A 211 14.05 7.98 20.37
N GLN A 212 13.00 7.29 19.97
CA GLN A 212 13.08 5.85 19.74
C GLN A 212 13.74 5.65 18.39
N THR A 213 15.06 5.45 18.41
CA THR A 213 15.86 5.32 17.18
C THR A 213 15.57 4.02 16.42
N ASP A 214 14.82 3.09 17.01
CA ASP A 214 14.41 1.84 16.38
C ASP A 214 12.88 1.62 16.50
N PRO A 215 12.12 1.95 15.45
CA PRO A 215 10.67 1.71 15.39
C PRO A 215 10.28 0.25 15.57
N VAL A 216 11.10 -0.69 15.10
CA VAL A 216 10.78 -2.12 15.17
C VAL A 216 10.74 -2.57 16.63
N GLU A 217 11.75 -2.19 17.40
CA GLU A 217 11.83 -2.53 18.82
C GLU A 217 10.74 -1.84 19.64
N TYR A 218 10.42 -0.58 19.30
CA TYR A 218 9.30 0.12 19.92
C TYR A 218 7.98 -0.60 19.71
N LEU A 219 7.66 -0.93 18.46
CA LEU A 219 6.41 -1.62 18.11
C LEU A 219 6.34 -3.01 18.75
N ARG A 220 7.44 -3.75 18.73
CA ARG A 220 7.55 -5.06 19.41
C ARG A 220 7.29 -4.94 20.90
N THR A 221 7.94 -3.99 21.57
CA THR A 221 7.76 -3.75 23.00
C THR A 221 6.32 -3.34 23.30
N SER A 222 5.73 -2.49 22.47
CA SER A 222 4.34 -2.02 22.63
C SER A 222 3.32 -3.15 22.49
N ILE A 223 3.61 -4.18 21.68
CA ILE A 223 2.73 -5.34 21.50
C ILE A 223 2.95 -6.38 22.61
N LEU A 224 4.20 -6.69 22.96
CA LEU A 224 4.54 -7.77 23.88
C LEU A 224 4.55 -7.35 25.36
N ASP A 225 4.83 -6.07 25.65
CA ASP A 225 4.78 -5.47 26.98
C ASP A 225 4.16 -4.06 26.92
N PRO A 226 2.85 -3.94 26.66
CA PRO A 226 2.17 -2.65 26.47
C PRO A 226 2.15 -1.74 27.70
N ASN A 227 2.64 -2.21 28.85
CA ASN A 227 2.78 -1.40 30.06
C ASN A 227 4.23 -0.94 30.31
N ALA A 228 5.21 -1.42 29.51
CA ALA A 228 6.57 -0.90 29.55
C ALA A 228 6.59 0.59 29.22
N PHE A 229 5.70 1.01 28.33
CA PHE A 229 5.45 2.41 28.01
C PHE A 229 3.95 2.65 27.79
N ILE A 230 3.42 3.69 28.43
CA ILE A 230 2.03 4.09 28.29
C ILE A 230 2.00 5.53 27.82
N VAL A 231 1.38 5.74 26.66
CA VAL A 231 1.15 7.07 26.10
C VAL A 231 0.43 7.94 27.13
N PRO A 232 0.91 9.17 27.41
CA PRO A 232 0.25 10.05 28.38
C PRO A 232 -1.24 10.23 28.06
N GLY A 233 -2.11 10.22 29.08
CA GLY A 233 -3.56 10.32 28.90
C GLY A 233 -4.30 9.00 28.63
N PHE A 234 -3.58 7.87 28.57
CA PHE A 234 -4.16 6.52 28.51
C PHE A 234 -4.01 5.77 29.86
N PRO A 235 -5.02 4.97 30.25
CA PRO A 235 -4.95 4.18 31.47
C PRO A 235 -4.11 2.90 31.31
N ASP A 236 -3.42 2.50 32.37
CA ASP A 236 -2.69 1.23 32.43
C ASP A 236 -3.59 0.02 32.18
N ASN A 237 -3.00 -1.02 31.57
CA ASN A 237 -3.65 -2.32 31.31
C ASN A 237 -4.87 -2.24 30.38
N LEU A 238 -4.99 -1.17 29.57
CA LEU A 238 -6.00 -1.08 28.53
C LEU A 238 -5.69 -2.03 27.36
N MET A 239 -4.41 -2.09 26.97
CA MET A 239 -3.94 -3.04 25.97
C MET A 239 -3.56 -4.37 26.64
N PRO A 240 -4.05 -5.52 26.14
CA PRO A 240 -3.78 -6.84 26.70
C PRO A 240 -2.31 -7.23 26.65
N LYS A 241 -1.86 -8.02 27.63
CA LYS A 241 -0.46 -8.44 27.78
C LYS A 241 -0.17 -9.86 27.31
N ASN A 242 -1.18 -10.57 26.80
CA ASN A 242 -1.08 -11.98 26.42
C ASN A 242 -0.81 -12.19 24.93
N PHE A 243 -0.49 -11.14 24.16
CA PHE A 243 -0.24 -11.26 22.73
C PHE A 243 0.98 -12.14 22.41
N GLY A 244 2.01 -12.16 23.26
CA GLY A 244 3.14 -13.10 23.12
C GLY A 244 2.80 -14.57 23.39
N GLU A 245 1.60 -14.85 23.94
CA GLU A 245 1.08 -16.21 24.10
C GLU A 245 0.07 -16.58 23.00
N ILE A 246 -0.55 -15.58 22.37
CA ILE A 246 -1.57 -15.75 21.32
C ILE A 246 -0.92 -15.84 19.93
N PHE A 247 0.02 -14.94 19.65
CA PHE A 247 0.68 -14.85 18.36
C PHE A 247 2.03 -15.56 18.37
N THR A 248 2.35 -16.17 17.24
CA THR A 248 3.69 -16.65 16.93
C THR A 248 4.63 -15.46 16.66
N GLU A 249 5.95 -15.70 16.73
CA GLU A 249 6.94 -14.66 16.39
C GLU A 249 6.77 -14.12 14.97
N ASP A 250 6.40 -14.98 14.01
CA ASP A 250 6.16 -14.57 12.62
C ASP A 250 4.91 -13.68 12.52
N GLU A 251 3.83 -13.98 13.25
CA GLU A 251 2.63 -13.14 13.28
C GLU A 251 2.89 -11.79 13.96
N ILE A 252 3.73 -11.76 15.00
CA ILE A 252 4.19 -10.50 15.61
C ILE A 252 5.03 -9.70 14.61
N ASN A 253 5.92 -10.35 13.86
CA ASN A 253 6.69 -9.69 12.81
C ASN A 253 5.81 -9.11 11.71
N ASP A 254 4.79 -9.86 11.26
CA ASP A 254 3.83 -9.41 10.25
C ASP A 254 3.04 -8.19 10.76
N LEU A 255 2.56 -8.22 12.01
CA LEU A 255 1.91 -7.06 12.65
C LEU A 255 2.83 -5.84 12.68
N ILE A 256 4.09 -6.01 13.09
CA ILE A 256 5.07 -4.91 13.11
C ILE A 256 5.32 -4.39 11.70
N ALA A 257 5.47 -5.28 10.71
CA ALA A 257 5.65 -4.92 9.30
C ALA A 257 4.49 -4.04 8.80
N TYR A 258 3.25 -4.41 9.12
CA TYR A 258 2.09 -3.58 8.80
C TYR A 258 2.11 -2.21 9.49
N LEU A 259 2.44 -2.15 10.79
CA LEU A 259 2.50 -0.88 11.52
C LEU A 259 3.61 0.05 11.00
N LEU A 260 4.69 -0.51 10.45
CA LEU A 260 5.75 0.26 9.82
C LEU A 260 5.31 0.97 8.53
N THR A 261 4.23 0.51 7.88
CA THR A 261 3.70 1.15 6.65
C THR A 261 2.71 2.27 6.93
N LEU A 262 2.36 2.53 8.20
CA LEU A 262 1.43 3.58 8.59
C LEU A 262 2.18 4.91 8.74
N GLU A 263 2.27 5.68 7.65
CA GLU A 263 2.78 7.06 7.63
C GLU A 263 1.64 8.05 7.38
#